data_AF-A0A915JM58-F1
#
_entry.id   AF-A0A915JM58-F1
#
_cell.length_a   1.000
_cell.length_b   1.000
_cell.length_c   1.000
_cell.angle_alpha   90.00
_cell.angle_beta   90.00
_cell.angle_gamma   90.00
#
_symmetry.space_group_name_H-M   'P 1'
#
loop_
_entity.id
_entity.type
_entity.pdbx_description
1 polymer ?
#
loop_
_entity_poly.entity_id
_entity_poly.type
_entity_poly.pdbx_seq_one_letter_code
_entity_poly.pdbx_strand_id
1 'polypeptide(L)'
;MLITCQSIQEPLDGIHYKQSNTNAVVRTHDLGPGTLYVTESAVYWIGAHGNGFTLQYPSISLHAISRDLTCFNCECIYLMIEAEFEGITFCRSKP
;
A
#
# COMPACT_ATOMS: atom_id res chain seq x y z
N MET A 1 2.82 14.68 8.00
CA MET A 1 2.81 14.50 6.51
C MET A 1 1.64 13.59 6.20
N LEU A 2 0.62 14.08 5.50
CA LEU A 2 -0.58 13.27 5.24
C LEU A 2 -0.38 12.43 3.97
N ILE A 3 -0.80 11.17 3.97
CA ILE A 3 -0.84 10.38 2.73
C ILE A 3 -1.88 11.02 1.80
N THR A 4 -1.41 11.51 0.66
CA THR A 4 -2.26 12.12 -0.37
C THR A 4 -2.16 11.31 -1.64
N CYS A 5 -3.30 10.85 -2.16
CA CYS A 5 -3.35 10.22 -3.47
C CYS A 5 -3.14 11.27 -4.56
N GLN A 6 -2.24 10.97 -5.49
CA GLN A 6 -1.88 11.80 -6.63
C GLN A 6 -1.74 10.94 -7.89
N SER A 7 -1.72 11.58 -9.06
CA SER A 7 -1.44 10.88 -10.31
C SER A 7 0.00 10.38 -10.31
N ILE A 8 0.19 9.06 -10.43
CA ILE A 8 1.48 8.38 -10.36
C ILE A 8 1.67 7.55 -11.62
N GLN A 9 2.88 7.58 -12.16
CA GLN A 9 3.30 6.69 -13.24
C GLN A 9 3.78 5.36 -12.66
N GLU A 10 3.54 4.27 -13.39
CA GLU A 10 4.09 2.97 -13.00
C GLU A 10 5.63 3.04 -12.95
N PRO A 11 6.27 2.46 -11.92
CA PRO A 11 7.73 2.36 -11.90
C PRO A 11 8.19 1.52 -13.09
N LEU A 12 9.26 1.94 -13.77
CA LEU A 12 9.78 1.27 -14.96
C LEU A 12 10.90 0.27 -14.65
N ASP A 13 11.66 0.52 -13.58
CA ASP A 13 12.84 -0.26 -13.19
C ASP A 13 12.85 -0.55 -11.69
N GLY A 14 13.75 -1.45 -11.28
CA GLY A 14 13.98 -1.79 -9.88
C GLY A 14 12.78 -2.47 -9.20
N ILE A 15 11.83 -3.01 -9.97
CA ILE A 15 10.65 -3.72 -9.43
C ILE A 15 11.09 -5.09 -8.91
N HIS A 16 10.99 -5.30 -7.60
CA HIS A 16 11.19 -6.63 -6.99
C HIS A 16 9.89 -7.42 -6.94
N TYR A 17 8.75 -6.74 -6.77
CA TYR A 17 7.45 -7.37 -6.67
C TYR A 17 6.35 -6.49 -7.24
N LYS A 18 5.40 -7.10 -7.95
CA LYS A 18 4.18 -6.48 -8.48
C LYS A 18 3.00 -7.36 -8.13
N GLN A 19 1.96 -6.78 -7.53
CA GLN A 19 0.70 -7.47 -7.24
C GLN A 19 -0.51 -6.61 -7.62
N SER A 20 -1.16 -7.00 -8.70
CA SER A 20 -2.48 -6.49 -9.09
C SER A 20 -3.57 -6.92 -8.11
N ASN A 21 -4.74 -6.29 -8.16
CA ASN A 21 -5.89 -6.61 -7.31
C ASN A 21 -5.52 -6.57 -5.82
N THR A 22 -4.92 -5.46 -5.40
CA THR A 22 -4.56 -5.20 -4.00
C THR A 22 -5.31 -3.97 -3.51
N ASN A 23 -6.15 -4.12 -2.49
CA ASN A 23 -6.78 -3.00 -1.78
C ASN A 23 -5.77 -2.31 -0.87
N ALA A 24 -5.81 -0.99 -0.82
CA ALA A 24 -5.08 -0.17 0.15
C ALA A 24 -6.05 0.47 1.13
N VAL A 25 -5.87 0.22 2.42
CA VAL A 25 -6.65 0.84 3.50
C VAL A 25 -5.74 1.73 4.31
N VAL A 26 -6.00 3.04 4.29
CA VAL A 26 -5.26 4.04 5.06
C VAL A 26 -6.08 4.41 6.29
N ARG A 27 -5.56 4.11 7.48
CA ARG A 27 -6.29 4.10 8.75
C ARG A 27 -7.57 3.26 8.64
N THR A 28 -8.70 3.90 8.39
CA THR A 28 -10.03 3.28 8.25
C THR A 28 -10.64 3.51 6.86
N HIS A 29 -9.93 4.18 5.97
CA HIS A 29 -10.41 4.55 4.64
C HIS A 29 -9.88 3.56 3.59
N ASP A 30 -10.78 2.77 2.99
CA ASP A 30 -10.46 1.87 1.89
C ASP A 30 -10.42 2.66 0.57
N LEU A 31 -9.27 2.66 -0.09
CA LEU A 31 -9.03 3.30 -1.37
C LEU A 31 -9.44 2.43 -2.56
N GLY A 32 -9.93 1.22 -2.31
CA GLY A 32 -10.36 0.27 -3.31
C GLY A 32 -9.21 -0.52 -3.93
N PRO A 33 -9.47 -1.27 -5.01
CA PRO A 33 -8.47 -2.12 -5.65
C PRO A 33 -7.46 -1.31 -6.47
N GLY A 34 -6.22 -1.76 -6.46
CA GLY A 34 -5.13 -1.21 -7.25
C GLY A 34 -4.02 -2.22 -7.47
N THR A 35 -2.86 -1.72 -7.86
CA THR A 35 -1.63 -2.51 -8.02
C THR A 35 -0.58 -2.04 -7.04
N LEU A 36 -0.07 -2.97 -6.25
CA LEU A 36 1.06 -2.77 -5.34
C LEU A 36 2.36 -3.08 -6.07
N TYR A 37 3.33 -2.16 -5.99
CA TYR A 37 4.69 -2.36 -6.46
C TYR A 37 5.64 -2.19 -5.29
N VAL A 38 6.55 -3.14 -5.12
CA VAL A 38 7.69 -3.03 -4.21
C VAL A 38 8.92 -2.90 -5.09
N THR A 39 9.52 -1.71 -5.09
CA THR A 39 10.75 -1.44 -5.85
C THR A 39 11.95 -1.35 -4.92
N GLU A 40 13.15 -1.24 -5.48
CA GLU A 40 14.38 -1.05 -4.72
C GLU A 40 14.35 0.24 -3.88
N SER A 41 13.68 1.29 -4.36
CA SER A 41 13.68 2.62 -3.74
C SER A 41 12.43 2.93 -2.92
N ALA A 42 11.27 2.36 -3.28
CA ALA A 42 10.01 2.72 -2.65
C ALA A 42 8.91 1.66 -2.83
N VAL A 43 7.85 1.80 -2.05
CA VAL A 43 6.59 1.08 -2.25
C VAL A 43 5.60 2.00 -2.94
N TYR A 44 4.95 1.52 -3.99
CA TYR A 44 3.92 2.24 -4.72
C TYR A 44 2.61 1.48 -4.59
N TRP A 45 1.53 2.20 -4.38
CA TRP A 45 0.20 1.68 -4.65
C TRP A 45 -0.49 2.58 -5.65
N ILE A 46 -0.95 2.00 -6.76
CA ILE A 46 -1.59 2.71 -7.86
C ILE A 46 -3.00 2.15 -8.03
N GLY A 47 -4.00 2.96 -7.70
CA GLY A 47 -5.42 2.65 -7.84
C GLY A 47 -5.97 2.96 -9.23
N ALA A 48 -7.30 3.07 -9.30
CA ALA A 48 -7.99 3.38 -10.55
C ALA A 48 -7.50 4.71 -11.16
N HIS A 49 -7.45 4.75 -12.49
CA HIS A 49 -7.05 5.95 -13.26
C HIS A 49 -5.63 6.48 -12.95
N GLY A 50 -4.74 5.64 -12.39
CA GLY A 50 -3.38 6.04 -12.07
C GLY A 50 -3.24 6.88 -10.80
N ASN A 51 -4.30 7.03 -10.02
CA ASN A 51 -4.26 7.76 -8.75
C ASN A 51 -3.74 6.84 -7.63
N GLY A 52 -2.74 7.29 -6.88
CA GLY A 52 -2.07 6.45 -5.89
C GLY A 52 -1.12 7.21 -5.00
N PHE A 53 -0.29 6.51 -4.23
CA PHE A 53 0.73 7.10 -3.38
C PHE A 53 2.04 6.31 -3.43
N THR A 54 3.12 6.97 -3.01
CA THR A 54 4.46 6.39 -2.90
C THR A 54 4.97 6.53 -1.47
N LEU A 55 5.52 5.45 -0.92
CA LEU A 55 6.14 5.41 0.39
C LEU A 55 7.63 5.13 0.23
N GLN A 56 8.46 6.05 0.69
CA GLN A 56 9.90 5.85 0.74
C GLN A 56 10.24 4.96 1.93
N TYR A 57 11.17 4.00 1.78
CA TYR A 57 11.50 3.08 2.86
C TYR A 57 11.86 3.76 4.20
N PRO A 58 12.63 4.87 4.23
CA PRO A 58 12.90 5.57 5.49
C PRO A 58 11.68 6.09 6.23
N SER A 59 10.55 6.32 5.53
CA SER A 59 9.30 6.76 6.15
C SER A 59 8.47 5.62 6.76
N ILE A 60 8.81 4.35 6.47
CA ILE A 60 8.12 3.17 6.98
C ILE A 60 8.76 2.77 8.32
N SER A 61 8.09 3.10 9.42
CA SER A 61 8.53 2.78 10.78
C SER A 61 8.39 1.28 11.09
N LEU A 62 7.36 0.62 10.56
CA LEU A 62 7.11 -0.80 10.78
C LEU A 62 6.43 -1.43 9.56
N HIS A 63 6.78 -2.69 9.29
CA HIS A 63 6.07 -3.55 8.35
C HIS A 63 5.82 -4.91 9.01
N ALA A 64 4.61 -5.45 8.83
CA ALA A 64 4.20 -6.73 9.42
C ALA A 64 3.25 -7.47 8.48
N ILE A 65 3.19 -8.79 8.64
CA ILE A 65 2.16 -9.62 8.03
C ILE A 65 1.09 -9.84 9.10
N SER A 66 -0.12 -9.38 8.83
CA SER A 66 -1.27 -9.70 9.66
C SER A 66 -2.02 -10.89 9.06
N ARG A 67 -2.26 -11.88 9.91
CA ARG A 67 -3.09 -13.05 9.61
C ARG A 67 -4.39 -13.04 10.42
N ASP A 68 -4.66 -11.94 11.12
CA ASP A 68 -5.87 -11.79 11.91
C ASP A 68 -7.07 -11.58 10.98
N LEU A 69 -7.83 -12.66 10.79
CA LEU A 69 -8.99 -12.67 9.93
C LEU A 69 -10.19 -11.91 10.49
N THR A 70 -10.13 -11.48 11.75
CA THR A 70 -11.19 -10.71 12.40
C THR A 70 -11.17 -9.23 12.01
N CYS A 71 -9.99 -8.67 11.74
CA CYS A 71 -9.83 -7.30 11.25
C CYS A 71 -9.96 -7.22 9.73
N PHE A 72 -9.32 -8.14 9.00
CA PHE A 72 -9.40 -8.23 7.55
C PHE A 72 -9.65 -9.68 7.16
N ASN A 73 -10.63 -9.92 6.30
CA ASN A 73 -11.03 -11.28 5.92
C ASN A 73 -10.05 -11.99 4.96
N CYS A 74 -8.77 -11.59 4.95
CA CYS A 74 -7.65 -12.22 4.26
C CYS A 74 -6.33 -11.84 4.95
N GLU A 75 -5.26 -12.60 4.66
CA GLU A 75 -3.91 -12.21 5.07
C GLU A 75 -3.50 -10.91 4.38
N CYS A 76 -2.89 -9.99 5.13
CA CYS A 76 -2.56 -8.67 4.66
C CYS A 76 -1.21 -8.16 5.18
N ILE A 77 -0.66 -7.17 4.49
CA ILE A 77 0.57 -6.48 4.90
C ILE A 77 0.15 -5.20 5.61
N TYR A 78 0.60 -5.01 6.85
CA TYR A 78 0.42 -3.77 7.59
C TYR A 78 1.73 -2.97 7.59
N LEU A 79 1.65 -1.70 7.25
CA LEU A 79 2.73 -0.73 7.36
C LEU A 79 2.33 0.38 8.33
N MET A 80 3.28 0.84 9.14
CA MET A 80 3.16 2.07 9.93
C MET A 80 4.16 3.07 9.40
N ILE A 81 3.73 4.31 9.15
CA ILE A 81 4.63 5.38 8.71
C ILE A 81 4.83 6.43 9.81
N GLU A 82 6.02 7.06 9.82
CA GLU A 82 6.44 8.01 10.86
C GLU A 82 5.57 9.27 10.90
N ALA A 83 4.89 9.57 9.80
CA ALA A 83 3.96 10.66 9.74
C ALA A 83 2.68 10.32 10.53
N GLU A 84 2.65 10.75 11.80
CA GLU A 84 1.47 10.78 12.66
C GLU A 84 0.86 9.40 13.00
N PHE A 85 1.65 8.32 12.92
CA PHE A 85 1.17 6.95 13.12
C PHE A 85 0.04 6.56 12.15
N GLU A 86 0.15 6.99 10.88
CA GLU A 86 -0.74 6.49 9.83
C GLU A 86 -0.45 5.01 9.54
N GLY A 87 -1.46 4.17 9.82
CA GLY A 87 -1.43 2.75 9.47
C GLY A 87 -1.95 2.54 8.04
N ILE A 88 -1.23 1.77 7.25
CA ILE A 88 -1.61 1.39 5.89
C ILE A 88 -1.69 -0.12 5.83
N THR A 89 -2.80 -0.67 5.34
CA THR A 89 -2.97 -2.11 5.17
C THR A 89 -3.18 -2.44 3.70
N PHE A 90 -2.42 -3.42 3.19
CA PHE A 90 -2.57 -3.96 1.84
C PHE A 90 -3.14 -5.38 1.89
N CYS A 91 -4.30 -5.56 1.26
CA CYS A 91 -5.05 -6.81 1.23
C CYS A 91 -5.28 -7.22 -0.23
N ARG A 92 -5.27 -8.52 -0.56
CA ARG A 92 -5.74 -8.94 -1.89
C ARG A 92 -7.24 -8.65 -2.03
N SER A 93 -7.61 -7.99 -3.12
CA SER A 93 -9.00 -7.81 -3.51
C SER A 93 -9.64 -9.17 -3.76
N LYS A 94 -10.88 -9.35 -3.29
CA LYS A 94 -11.67 -10.53 -3.64
C LYS A 94 -12.08 -10.44 -5.12
N PRO A 95 -12.12 -11.57 -5.85
CA PRO A 95 -12.64 -11.62 -7.22
C PRO A 95 -14.13 -11.27 -7.28
#